data_AF-A0A431ECG3-F1
#
_entry.id   AF-A0A431ECG3-F1
#
_cell.length_a   1.000
_cell.length_b   1.000
_cell.length_c   1.000
_cell.angle_alpha   90.00
_cell.angle_beta   90.00
_cell.angle_gamma   90.00
#
_symmetry.space_group_name_H-M   'P 1'
#
loop_
_entity.id
_entity.type
_entity.pdbx_description
1 polymer ?
#
loop_
_entity_poly.entity_id
_entity_poly.type
_entity_poly.pdbx_seq_one_letter_code
_entity_poly.pdbx_strand_id
1 'polypeptide(L)' 'MTTHIYDFLEKSLIKSSKKTAFVEPFAKERKEITYKNFDLFSKKLASEILKTLGNDNPTQAPVLIILP' A
#
# COMPACT_ATOMS: atom_id res chain seq x y z
N MET A 1 13.71 13.81 7.20
CA MET A 1 14.28 12.47 6.94
C MET A 1 13.13 11.53 6.58
N THR A 2 13.26 10.67 5.57
CA THR A 2 12.32 9.55 5.32
C THR A 2 12.96 8.33 5.94
N THR A 3 12.39 7.83 7.02
CA THR A 3 12.96 6.72 7.79
C THR A 3 12.35 5.40 7.34
N HIS A 4 11.08 5.45 6.91
CA HIS A 4 10.36 4.34 6.33
C HIS A 4 9.94 4.65 4.88
N ILE A 5 9.88 3.62 4.04
CA ILE A 5 9.37 3.76 2.67
C ILE A 5 7.93 4.30 2.64
N TYR A 6 7.17 4.01 3.68
CA TYR A 6 5.82 4.55 3.87
C TYR A 6 5.80 6.09 3.99
N ASP A 7 6.75 6.70 4.72
CA ASP A 7 6.85 8.17 4.84
C ASP A 7 7.08 8.84 3.48
N PHE A 8 7.78 8.16 2.57
CA PHE A 8 7.98 8.62 1.20
C PHE A 8 6.68 8.54 0.38
N LEU A 9 5.92 7.46 0.54
CA LEU A 9 4.64 7.25 -0.16
C LEU A 9 3.59 8.28 0.30
N GLU A 10 3.50 8.60 1.59
CA GLU A 10 2.58 9.64 2.08
C GLU A 10 2.90 11.02 1.50
N LYS A 11 4.18 11.40 1.41
CA LYS A 11 4.58 12.67 0.78
C LYS A 11 4.24 12.70 -0.70
N SER A 12 4.35 11.57 -1.38
CA SER A 12 4.00 11.43 -2.80
C SER A 12 2.49 11.54 -3.02
N LEU A 13 1.68 10.98 -2.11
CA LEU A 13 0.23 11.10 -2.13
C LEU A 13 -0.23 12.57 -2.07
N ILE A 14 0.35 13.37 -1.17
CA ILE A 14 0.00 14.80 -1.03
C ILE A 14 0.21 15.56 -2.35
N LYS A 15 1.30 15.27 -3.05
CA LYS A 15 1.68 15.97 -4.28
C LYS A 15 1.05 15.42 -5.55
N SER A 16 0.66 14.14 -5.56
CA SER A 16 0.33 13.41 -6.78
C SER A 16 -0.87 12.47 -6.63
N SER A 17 -1.78 12.76 -5.69
CA SER A 17 -2.97 11.96 -5.36
C SER A 17 -3.74 11.39 -6.56
N LYS A 18 -3.94 12.22 -7.61
CA LYS A 18 -4.70 11.83 -8.81
C LYS A 18 -3.86 11.15 -9.89
N LYS A 19 -2.53 11.12 -9.77
CA LYS A 19 -1.65 10.47 -10.76
C LYS A 19 -1.75 8.95 -10.62
N THR A 20 -1.55 8.27 -11.73
CA THR A 20 -1.39 6.82 -11.77
C THR A 20 -0.14 6.42 -10.99
N ALA A 21 -0.32 5.49 -10.05
CA ALA A 21 0.76 4.91 -9.23
C ALA A 21 1.23 3.58 -9.80
N PHE A 22 0.29 2.75 -10.26
CA PHE A 22 0.58 1.44 -10.83
C PHE A 22 -0.34 1.15 -12.01
N VAL A 23 0.20 0.47 -13.01
CA VAL A 23 -0.51 -0.05 -14.19
C VAL A 23 -0.15 -1.53 -14.26
N GLU A 24 -1.15 -2.40 -14.37
CA GLU A 24 -0.94 -3.83 -14.54
C GLU A 24 -0.48 -4.13 -15.98
N PRO A 25 0.78 -4.53 -16.21
CA PRO A 25 1.32 -4.68 -17.56
C PRO A 25 0.70 -5.85 -18.35
N PHE A 26 0.16 -6.88 -17.68
CA PHE A 26 -0.32 -8.09 -18.35
C PHE A 26 -1.85 -8.20 -18.42
N ALA A 27 -2.58 -7.17 -17.99
CA ALA A 27 -4.04 -7.20 -18.05
C ALA A 27 -4.55 -7.01 -19.49
N LYS A 28 -5.55 -7.84 -19.88
CA LYS A 28 -6.24 -7.72 -21.18
C LYS A 28 -6.92 -6.37 -21.38
N GLU A 29 -7.32 -5.72 -20.29
CA GLU A 29 -7.87 -4.36 -20.26
C GLU A 29 -6.99 -3.50 -19.37
N ARG A 30 -6.87 -2.20 -19.66
CA ARG A 30 -6.03 -1.27 -18.89
C ARG A 30 -6.53 -1.19 -17.45
N LYS A 31 -5.81 -1.87 -16.55
CA LYS A 31 -6.02 -1.79 -15.11
C LYS A 31 -4.95 -0.90 -14.51
N GLU A 32 -5.38 0.23 -13.98
CA GLU A 32 -4.50 1.19 -13.34
C GLU A 32 -5.10 1.64 -12.01
N ILE A 33 -4.23 2.09 -11.11
CA ILE A 33 -4.60 2.60 -9.81
C ILE A 33 -3.87 3.90 -9.53
N THR A 34 -4.58 4.87 -8.98
CA THR A 34 -4.01 6.17 -8.58
C THR A 34 -3.32 6.06 -7.22
N TYR A 35 -2.43 7.01 -6.92
CA TYR A 35 -1.82 7.09 -5.58
C TYR A 35 -2.87 7.15 -4.46
N LYS A 36 -3.99 7.85 -4.68
CA LYS A 36 -5.11 7.91 -3.72
C LYS A 36 -5.73 6.55 -3.44
N ASN A 37 -6.05 5.81 -4.50
CA ASN A 37 -6.71 4.52 -4.36
C ASN A 37 -5.73 3.48 -3.77
N PHE A 38 -4.47 3.54 -4.17
CA PHE A 38 -3.42 2.70 -3.61
C PHE A 38 -3.24 2.92 -2.10
N ASP A 39 -3.18 4.18 -1.65
CA ASP A 39 -3.12 4.52 -0.22
C ASP A 39 -4.33 3.97 0.55
N LEU A 40 -5.54 4.17 0.00
CA LEU A 40 -6.76 3.68 0.63
C LEU A 40 -6.78 2.15 0.77
N PHE A 41 -6.43 1.41 -0.29
CA PHE A 41 -6.44 -0.05 -0.26
C PHE A 41 -5.32 -0.62 0.60
N SER A 42 -4.12 -0.04 0.55
CA SER A 42 -2.99 -0.50 1.37
C SER A 42 -3.25 -0.29 2.87
N LYS A 43 -3.84 0.84 3.27
CA LYS A 43 -4.27 1.08 4.67
C LYS A 43 -5.35 0.10 5.13
N LYS A 44 -6.33 -0.19 4.25
CA LYS A 44 -7.38 -1.18 4.56
C LYS A 44 -6.76 -2.55 4.79
N LEU A 45 -5.91 -3.01 3.88
CA LEU A 45 -5.22 -4.29 3.99
C LEU A 45 -4.32 -4.35 5.23
N ALA A 46 -3.56 -3.28 5.51
CA ALA A 46 -2.74 -3.19 6.71
C ALA A 46 -3.57 -3.31 7.99
N SER A 47 -4.74 -2.65 8.05
CA SER A 47 -5.66 -2.77 9.20
C SER A 47 -6.17 -4.20 9.39
N GLU A 48 -6.48 -4.92 8.31
CA GLU A 48 -6.92 -6.31 8.37
C GLU A 48 -5.80 -7.26 8.83
N ILE A 49 -4.58 -7.06 8.34
CA ILE A 49 -3.38 -7.79 8.78
C ILE A 49 -3.15 -7.56 10.28
N LEU A 50 -3.17 -6.29 10.73
CA LEU A 50 -2.94 -5.93 12.13
C LEU A 50 -3.97 -6.57 13.07
N LYS A 51 -5.26 -6.59 12.67
CA LYS A 51 -6.32 -7.29 13.44
C LYS A 51 -6.03 -8.79 13.57
N THR A 52 -5.51 -9.41 12.52
CA THR A 52 -5.22 -10.86 12.50
C THR A 52 -4.00 -11.21 13.34
N LEU A 53 -3.01 -10.31 13.42
CA LEU A 53 -1.78 -10.53 14.20
C LEU A 53 -2.01 -10.48 15.72
N GLY A 54 -3.11 -9.89 16.20
CA GLY A 54 -3.52 -9.93 17.61
C GLY A 54 -2.51 -9.33 18.61
N ASN A 55 -1.58 -8.50 18.15
CA ASN A 55 -0.48 -7.97 18.97
C ASN A 55 -0.64 -6.46 19.11
N ASP A 56 -0.55 -5.95 20.35
CA ASP A 56 -0.72 -4.53 20.68
C ASP A 56 0.41 -3.66 20.10
N ASN A 57 1.58 -4.24 19.77
CA ASN A 57 2.72 -3.54 19.15
C ASN A 57 3.45 -4.42 18.11
N PRO A 58 2.90 -4.58 16.89
CA PRO A 58 3.42 -5.48 15.86
C PRO A 58 4.51 -4.84 14.99
N THR A 59 5.44 -4.08 15.57
CA THR A 59 6.41 -3.26 14.82
C THR A 59 7.44 -4.06 14.00
N GLN A 60 7.49 -5.40 14.14
CA GLN A 60 8.44 -6.28 13.44
C GLN A 60 7.88 -7.67 13.11
N ALA A 61 6.56 -7.83 13.00
CA ALA A 61 5.97 -9.13 12.66
C ALA A 61 6.21 -9.45 11.17
N PRO A 62 6.78 -10.62 10.82
CA PRO A 62 6.93 -11.03 9.43
C PRO A 62 5.55 -11.37 8.84
N VAL A 63 5.31 -10.92 7.61
CA VAL A 63 4.09 -11.23 6.84
C VAL A 63 4.50 -11.96 5.58
N LEU A 64 4.05 -13.21 5.43
CA LEU A 64 4.24 -13.98 4.20
C LEU A 64 3.20 -13.54 3.17
N ILE A 65 3.67 -13.09 1.99
CA ILE A 65 2.81 -12.72 0.87
C ILE A 65 3.06 -13.69 -0.27
N ILE A 66 2.03 -14.44 -0.66
CA ILE A 66 2.04 -15.33 -1.83
C ILE A 66 1.11 -14.72 -2.86
N LEU A 67 1.67 -14.25 -3.98
CA LEU A 67 0.91 -13.71 -5.11
C LEU A 67 1.04 -14.67 -6.31
N PRO A 68 0.00 -14.76 -7.16
CA PRO A 68 0.07 -15.49 -8.42
C PRO A 68 1.04 -14.87 -9.44
#